data_AF-A0A2S9YJR1-F1
#
_entry.id   AF-A0A2S9YJR1-F1
#
_cell.length_a   1.000
_cell.length_b   1.000
_cell.length_c   1.000
_cell.angle_alpha   90.00
_cell.angle_beta   90.00
_cell.angle_gamma   90.00
#
_symmetry.space_group_name_H-M   'P 1'
#
loop_
_entity.id
_entity.type
_entity.pdbx_description
1 polymer ?
#
loop_
_entity_poly.entity_id
_entity_poly.type
_entity_poly.pdbx_seq_one_letter_code
_entity_poly.pdbx_strand_id
1 'polypeptide(L)'
;MLGEMRGLRLLTLAPRVDEQHPGVLRARTPLLMRLLTLGAVYREVIVDRRSRYVIIERRLLWGLRRQRVIPFRIVRRIVYDYDRTVTSLRAHLHGVDSGDEIERFDVALVVATREDVPDSHAHLYEEQVPLFSFHGEGQGGGLILRPDLEGQQEQLSRRYVERLRELLGVGFGNELEQLSDDAGRAWSCSGCGRPGPPRAGRCYYCGGQLEITKS
;
A
#
# COMPACT_ATOMS: atom_id res chain seq x y z
N MET A 1 1.01 10.36 29.46
CA MET A 1 1.83 9.38 28.71
C MET A 1 1.25 7.99 28.96
N LEU A 2 0.21 7.63 28.22
CA LEU A 2 -0.39 6.30 28.30
C LEU A 2 0.44 5.39 27.41
N GLY A 3 1.18 4.48 28.04
CA GLY A 3 1.84 3.39 27.34
C GLY A 3 0.77 2.48 26.77
N GLU A 4 0.45 2.66 25.49
CA GLU A 4 -0.29 1.66 24.72
C GLU A 4 0.40 0.33 24.94
N MET A 5 -0.27 -0.57 25.65
CA MET A 5 0.11 -1.97 25.66
C MET A 5 0.11 -2.40 24.20
N ARG A 6 1.32 -2.60 23.67
CA ARG A 6 1.56 -3.22 22.36
C ARG A 6 0.99 -4.63 22.43
N GLY A 7 -0.34 -4.73 22.29
CA GLY A 7 -1.03 -5.98 22.02
C GLY A 7 -0.25 -6.62 20.90
N LEU A 8 0.18 -7.85 21.12
CA LEU A 8 1.04 -8.58 20.21
C LEU A 8 0.26 -8.75 18.91
N ARG A 9 0.43 -7.80 17.97
CA ARG A 9 0.03 -7.87 16.56
C ARG A 9 0.89 -8.92 15.85
N LEU A 10 0.96 -10.11 16.44
CA LEU A 10 1.72 -11.26 15.99
C LEU A 10 1.07 -11.90 14.78
N LEU A 11 -0.19 -11.55 14.45
CA LEU A 11 -0.97 -12.23 13.45
C LEU A 11 -1.28 -11.41 12.19
N THR A 12 -0.88 -10.14 12.13
CA THR A 12 -1.14 -9.30 10.95
C THR A 12 -0.18 -9.63 9.80
N LEU A 13 -0.72 -9.75 8.59
CA LEU A 13 0.04 -9.86 7.34
C LEU A 13 0.54 -8.50 6.84
N ALA A 14 0.15 -7.41 7.49
CA ALA A 14 0.59 -6.06 7.18
C ALA A 14 2.10 -5.89 7.43
N PRO A 15 2.80 -5.09 6.62
CA PRO A 15 4.12 -4.63 7.00
C PRO A 15 4.04 -3.86 8.32
N ARG A 16 5.02 -4.10 9.20
CA ARG A 16 5.18 -3.30 10.41
C ARG A 16 5.80 -1.97 10.02
N VAL A 17 5.06 -0.89 10.24
CA VAL A 17 5.49 0.49 10.00
C VAL A 17 5.88 1.11 11.33
N ASP A 18 7.14 1.48 11.48
CA ASP A 18 7.69 2.18 12.65
C ASP A 18 8.25 3.54 12.20
N GLU A 19 7.87 4.62 12.89
CA GLU A 19 8.51 5.93 12.79
C GLU A 19 9.53 6.05 13.93
N GLN A 20 10.82 5.86 13.64
CA GLN A 20 11.85 5.89 14.68
C GLN A 20 12.19 7.32 15.12
N HIS A 21 12.27 8.24 14.16
CA HIS A 21 12.66 9.63 14.35
C HIS A 21 11.85 10.51 13.38
N PRO A 22 11.68 11.81 13.68
CA PRO A 22 11.08 12.74 12.73
C PRO A 22 11.89 12.73 11.42
N GLY A 23 11.26 12.25 10.34
CA GLY A 23 11.90 12.17 9.02
C GLY A 23 12.40 10.78 8.61
N VAL A 24 12.29 9.75 9.46
CA VAL A 24 12.66 8.36 9.11
C VAL A 24 11.45 7.44 9.22
N LEU A 25 11.00 6.93 8.08
CA LEU A 25 9.93 5.94 7.99
C LEU A 25 10.54 4.57 7.68
N ARG A 26 10.28 3.59 8.54
CA ARG A 26 10.79 2.23 8.38
C ARG A 26 9.62 1.25 8.31
N ALA A 27 9.54 0.51 7.22
CA ALA A 27 8.56 -0.55 7.03
C ALA A 27 9.25 -1.90 6.88
N ARG A 28 8.74 -2.95 7.54
CA ARG A 28 9.35 -4.28 7.57
C ARG A 28 8.32 -5.38 7.37
N THR A 29 8.74 -6.51 6.80
CA THR A 29 7.95 -7.75 6.80
C THR A 29 7.55 -8.13 8.24
N PRO A 30 6.28 -8.48 8.51
CA PRO A 30 5.83 -8.86 9.84
C PRO A 30 6.53 -10.12 10.34
N LEU A 31 6.61 -10.26 11.67
CA LEU A 31 7.30 -11.39 12.29
C LEU A 31 6.67 -12.73 11.91
N LEU A 32 5.34 -12.80 11.80
CA LEU A 32 4.64 -14.01 11.37
C LEU A 32 5.10 -14.50 10.01
N MET A 33 5.13 -13.60 9.00
CA MET A 33 5.61 -13.97 7.66
C MET A 33 7.06 -14.40 7.67
N ARG A 34 7.90 -13.80 8.54
CA ARG A 34 9.27 -14.26 8.73
C ARG A 34 9.33 -15.66 9.34
N LEU A 35 8.46 -16.00 10.27
CA LEU A 35 8.41 -17.35 10.87
C LEU A 35 7.86 -18.38 9.89
N LEU A 36 6.75 -18.07 9.20
CA LEU A 36 6.12 -18.94 8.20
C LEU A 36 7.05 -19.24 7.02
N THR A 37 7.89 -18.28 6.63
CA THR A 37 8.89 -18.48 5.57
C THR A 37 10.24 -18.96 6.08
N LEU A 38 10.36 -19.33 7.38
CA LEU A 38 11.63 -19.70 8.02
C LEU A 38 12.76 -18.68 7.78
N GLY A 39 12.41 -17.40 7.71
CA GLY A 39 13.32 -16.29 7.44
C GLY A 39 13.77 -16.18 5.98
N ALA A 40 13.25 -17.00 5.06
CA ALA A 40 13.59 -16.98 3.65
C ALA A 40 13.08 -15.73 2.93
N VAL A 41 12.00 -15.11 3.42
CA VAL A 41 11.48 -13.86 2.89
C VAL A 41 11.56 -12.79 3.96
N TYR A 42 12.44 -11.81 3.74
CA TYR A 42 12.49 -10.60 4.55
C TYR A 42 12.66 -9.39 3.65
N ARG A 43 11.89 -8.36 3.95
CA ARG A 43 11.94 -7.09 3.27
C ARG A 43 11.90 -5.95 4.27
N GLU A 44 12.72 -4.95 4.02
CA GLU A 44 12.76 -3.72 4.77
C GLU A 44 12.89 -2.53 3.82
N VAL A 45 12.09 -1.49 4.08
CA VAL A 45 12.15 -0.22 3.36
C VAL A 45 12.39 0.86 4.40
N ILE A 46 13.48 1.59 4.23
CA ILE A 46 13.86 2.73 5.06
C ILE A 46 13.83 3.97 4.18
N VAL A 47 13.02 4.94 4.56
CA VAL A 47 12.92 6.24 3.89
C VAL A 47 13.48 7.26 4.84
N ASP A 48 14.62 7.85 4.48
CA ASP A 48 15.30 8.84 5.30
C ASP A 48 15.27 10.20 4.58
N ARG A 49 14.52 11.15 5.15
CA ARG A 49 14.39 12.51 4.63
C ARG A 49 15.69 13.29 4.71
N ARG A 50 16.53 13.06 5.73
CA ARG A 50 17.78 13.82 5.93
C ARG A 50 18.82 13.40 4.90
N SER A 51 18.97 12.09 4.71
CA SER A 51 19.90 11.54 3.73
C SER A 51 19.36 11.63 2.29
N ARG A 52 18.04 11.83 2.11
CA ARG A 52 17.34 11.85 0.81
C ARG A 52 17.48 10.55 0.00
N TYR A 53 17.40 9.41 0.69
CA TYR A 53 17.43 8.08 0.07
C TYR A 53 16.30 7.19 0.58
N VAL A 54 15.80 6.35 -0.34
CA VAL A 54 15.00 5.17 -0.02
C VAL A 54 15.91 3.96 -0.12
N ILE A 55 16.11 3.27 1.00
CA ILE A 55 16.91 2.05 1.08
C ILE A 55 15.94 0.88 1.14
N ILE A 56 16.06 -0.05 0.19
CA ILE A 56 15.26 -1.26 0.13
C ILE A 56 16.19 -2.44 0.33
N GLU A 57 16.02 -3.12 1.45
CA GLU A 57 16.72 -4.35 1.75
C GLU A 57 15.79 -5.53 1.53
N ARG A 58 16.28 -6.52 0.79
CA ARG A 58 15.59 -7.79 0.58
C ARG A 58 16.55 -8.91 0.93
N ARG A 59 16.06 -9.88 1.67
CA ARG A 59 16.73 -11.16 1.88
C ARG A 59 15.87 -12.23 1.24
N LEU A 60 16.46 -12.95 0.29
CA LEU A 60 15.90 -14.11 -0.36
C LEU A 60 16.69 -15.33 0.12
N LEU A 61 15.99 -16.34 0.61
CA LEU A 61 16.61 -17.52 1.23
C LEU A 61 17.53 -17.13 2.40
N TRP A 62 18.30 -18.10 2.88
CA TRP A 62 19.10 -17.96 4.08
C TRP A 62 20.37 -17.11 3.86
N GLY A 63 20.81 -16.90 2.62
CA GLY A 63 22.09 -16.24 2.32
C GLY A 63 22.06 -15.06 1.36
N LEU A 64 21.07 -14.92 0.47
CA LEU A 64 21.11 -13.87 -0.55
C LEU A 64 20.51 -12.58 0.00
N ARG A 65 21.37 -11.60 0.26
CA ARG A 65 20.96 -10.23 0.60
C ARG A 65 21.13 -9.34 -0.62
N ARG A 66 20.08 -8.59 -0.95
CA ARG A 66 20.10 -7.55 -1.98
C ARG A 66 19.69 -6.24 -1.34
N GLN A 67 20.51 -5.21 -1.53
CA GLN A 67 20.20 -3.85 -1.11
C GLN A 67 20.09 -2.99 -2.35
N ARG A 68 19.05 -2.16 -2.40
CA ARG A 68 18.85 -1.17 -3.45
C ARG A 68 18.69 0.19 -2.81
N VAL A 69 19.51 1.15 -3.22
CA VAL A 69 19.47 2.53 -2.72
C VAL A 69 18.94 3.42 -3.83
N ILE A 70 17.87 4.16 -3.56
CA ILE A 70 17.15 4.98 -4.52
C ILE A 70 17.20 6.43 -4.02
N PRO A 71 17.91 7.35 -4.69
CA PRO A 71 17.92 8.75 -4.30
C PRO A 71 16.55 9.39 -4.55
N PHE A 72 16.13 10.33 -3.71
CA PHE A 72 14.80 10.97 -3.84
C PHE A 72 14.63 11.67 -5.19
N ARG A 73 15.71 12.23 -5.75
CA ARG A 73 15.67 12.98 -7.02
C ARG A 73 15.20 12.16 -8.22
N ILE A 74 15.37 10.84 -8.20
CA ILE A 74 14.91 9.96 -9.29
C ILE A 74 13.51 9.40 -9.04
N VAL A 75 12.95 9.57 -7.84
CA VAL A 75 11.59 9.14 -7.54
C VAL A 75 10.64 10.14 -8.16
N ARG A 76 9.81 9.69 -9.10
CA ARG A 76 8.86 10.56 -9.81
C ARG A 76 7.51 10.63 -9.11
N ARG A 77 7.00 9.48 -8.67
CA ARG A 77 5.68 9.38 -8.02
C ARG A 77 5.54 8.10 -7.21
N ILE A 78 4.53 8.09 -6.35
CA ILE A 78 4.10 6.91 -5.60
C ILE A 78 2.93 6.28 -6.35
N VAL A 79 2.98 4.96 -6.54
CA VAL A 79 1.86 4.17 -7.06
C VAL A 79 1.20 3.49 -5.88
N TYR A 80 -0.13 3.60 -5.83
CA TYR A 80 -0.97 3.01 -4.82
C TYR A 80 -2.13 2.33 -5.53
N ASP A 81 -2.00 1.02 -5.72
CA ASP A 81 -2.97 0.21 -6.45
C ASP A 81 -3.81 -0.59 -5.45
N TYR A 82 -5.07 -0.81 -5.80
CA TYR A 82 -6.01 -1.64 -5.05
C TYR A 82 -6.51 -2.76 -5.94
N ASP A 83 -6.47 -3.98 -5.41
CA ASP A 83 -6.94 -5.18 -6.09
C ASP A 83 -7.86 -5.97 -5.15
N ARG A 84 -8.88 -6.60 -5.74
CA ARG A 84 -9.81 -7.50 -5.04
C ARG A 84 -9.73 -8.85 -5.71
N THR A 85 -9.33 -9.86 -4.95
CA THR A 85 -9.36 -11.25 -5.42
C THR A 85 -10.46 -12.01 -4.69
N VAL A 86 -11.45 -12.51 -5.43
CA VAL A 86 -12.48 -13.41 -4.91
C VAL A 86 -11.83 -14.78 -4.66
N THR A 87 -11.82 -15.26 -3.43
CA THR A 87 -11.06 -16.48 -3.07
C THR A 87 -11.90 -17.76 -3.04
N SER A 88 -13.22 -17.65 -3.04
CA SER A 88 -14.09 -18.82 -2.89
C SER A 88 -14.39 -19.46 -4.25
N LEU A 89 -13.62 -20.51 -4.58
CA LEU A 89 -13.97 -21.50 -5.61
C LEU A 89 -15.39 -22.08 -5.40
N ARG A 90 -15.87 -22.03 -4.14
CA ARG A 90 -17.17 -22.51 -3.68
C ARG A 90 -18.34 -21.55 -4.00
N ALA A 91 -18.12 -20.24 -4.09
CA ALA A 91 -19.15 -19.28 -4.53
C ALA A 91 -19.56 -19.55 -5.98
N HIS A 92 -18.58 -19.90 -6.82
CA HIS A 92 -18.81 -20.21 -8.23
C HIS A 92 -19.64 -21.49 -8.45
N LEU A 93 -19.60 -22.44 -7.50
CA LEU A 93 -20.32 -23.73 -7.58
C LEU A 93 -21.72 -23.70 -6.98
N HIS A 94 -21.99 -22.81 -6.03
CA HIS A 94 -23.29 -22.76 -5.32
C HIS A 94 -24.13 -21.52 -5.61
N GLY A 95 -23.68 -20.61 -6.48
CA GLY A 95 -24.44 -19.41 -6.86
C GLY A 95 -24.71 -18.48 -5.68
N VAL A 96 -23.84 -18.49 -4.67
CA VAL A 96 -23.93 -17.60 -3.52
C VAL A 96 -22.91 -16.48 -3.74
N ASP A 97 -23.41 -15.28 -4.04
CA ASP A 97 -22.62 -14.06 -4.30
C ASP A 97 -21.90 -13.52 -3.04
N SER A 98 -22.04 -14.19 -1.89
CA SER A 98 -21.38 -13.83 -0.63
C SER A 98 -20.01 -14.53 -0.52
N GLY A 99 -19.12 -14.28 -1.47
CA GLY A 99 -17.76 -14.82 -1.45
C GLY A 99 -16.83 -14.04 -0.53
N ASP A 100 -15.93 -14.74 0.17
CA ASP A 100 -14.81 -14.09 0.88
C ASP A 100 -13.90 -13.40 -0.16
N GLU A 101 -13.84 -12.06 -0.10
CA GLU A 101 -12.92 -11.25 -0.89
C GLU A 101 -11.63 -11.02 -0.11
N ILE A 102 -10.48 -11.13 -0.78
CA ILE A 102 -9.22 -10.64 -0.24
C ILE A 102 -8.93 -9.30 -0.90
N GLU A 103 -8.83 -8.27 -0.05
CA GLU A 103 -8.39 -6.94 -0.44
C GLU A 103 -6.87 -6.86 -0.41
N ARG A 104 -6.29 -6.29 -1.46
CA ARG A 104 -4.86 -6.07 -1.57
C ARG A 104 -4.59 -4.62 -1.93
N PHE A 105 -3.70 -3.98 -1.17
CA PHE A 105 -3.22 -2.62 -1.44
C PHE A 105 -1.73 -2.65 -1.71
N ASP A 106 -1.33 -2.43 -2.96
CA ASP A 106 0.05 -2.44 -3.40
C ASP A 106 0.62 -1.02 -3.40
N VAL A 107 1.75 -0.84 -2.72
CA VAL A 107 2.49 0.42 -2.70
C VAL A 107 3.79 0.24 -3.47
N ALA A 108 4.04 1.09 -4.47
CA ALA A 108 5.28 1.10 -5.23
C ALA A 108 5.80 2.52 -5.46
N LEU A 109 7.08 2.63 -5.82
CA LEU A 109 7.67 3.88 -6.32
C LEU A 109 7.90 3.75 -7.81
N VAL A 110 7.59 4.80 -8.57
CA VAL A 110 8.10 4.91 -9.94
C VAL A 110 9.38 5.71 -9.89
N VAL A 111 10.45 5.10 -10.37
CA VAL A 111 11.78 5.71 -10.41
C VAL A 111 12.22 5.90 -11.86
N ALA A 112 12.85 7.03 -12.14
CA ALA A 112 13.52 7.24 -13.41
C ALA A 112 14.82 6.42 -13.43
N THR A 113 14.95 5.53 -14.40
CA THR A 113 16.15 4.69 -14.62
C THR A 113 17.34 5.56 -15.04
N ARG A 114 17.06 6.69 -15.69
CA ARG A 114 18.04 7.65 -16.20
C ARG A 114 17.66 9.06 -15.76
N GLU A 115 18.66 9.82 -15.31
CA GLU A 115 18.48 11.19 -14.84
C GLU A 115 18.57 12.22 -15.98
N ASP A 116 19.24 11.87 -17.07
CA ASP A 116 19.52 12.72 -18.23
C ASP A 116 18.38 12.79 -19.25
N VAL A 117 17.26 12.12 -19.00
CA VAL A 117 16.12 12.06 -19.93
C VAL A 117 15.19 13.27 -19.69
N PRO A 118 14.86 14.06 -20.73
CA PRO A 118 13.88 15.13 -20.64
C PRO A 118 12.53 14.63 -20.11
N ASP A 119 11.82 15.45 -19.33
CA ASP A 119 10.56 15.04 -18.69
C ASP A 119 9.50 14.55 -19.71
N SER A 120 9.54 15.03 -20.97
CA SER A 120 8.67 14.57 -22.04
C SER A 120 8.83 13.08 -22.39
N HIS A 121 10.02 12.51 -22.20
CA HIS A 121 10.34 11.11 -22.49
C HIS A 121 10.61 10.29 -21.23
N ALA A 122 10.52 10.90 -20.04
CA ALA A 122 10.82 10.24 -18.77
C ALA A 122 9.98 8.95 -18.60
N HIS A 123 8.71 8.97 -19.04
CA HIS A 123 7.80 7.83 -18.97
C HIS A 123 8.32 6.55 -19.66
N LEU A 124 9.20 6.66 -20.66
CA LEU A 124 9.80 5.52 -21.36
C LEU A 124 10.89 4.82 -20.54
N TYR A 125 11.43 5.50 -19.52
CA TYR A 125 12.54 5.02 -18.69
C TYR A 125 12.15 4.88 -17.23
N GLU A 126 10.87 4.66 -16.98
CA GLU A 126 10.34 4.47 -15.65
C GLU A 126 10.37 3.01 -15.24
N GLU A 127 10.83 2.76 -14.02
CA GLU A 127 10.76 1.44 -13.40
C GLU A 127 9.85 1.54 -12.17
N GLN A 128 8.89 0.62 -12.07
CA GLN A 128 8.09 0.47 -10.87
C GLN A 128 8.83 -0.42 -9.87
N VAL A 129 9.22 0.16 -8.74
CA VAL A 129 9.86 -0.53 -7.63
C VAL A 129 8.80 -0.82 -6.57
N PRO A 130 8.25 -2.04 -6.49
CA PRO A 130 7.23 -2.38 -5.49
C PRO A 130 7.83 -2.21 -4.12
N LEU A 131 7.16 -1.61 -3.14
CA LEU A 131 7.62 -1.44 -1.75
C LEU A 131 7.01 -2.49 -0.83
N PHE A 132 5.70 -2.46 -0.60
CA PHE A 132 4.98 -3.41 0.24
C PHE A 132 3.55 -3.56 -0.24
N SER A 133 2.95 -4.68 0.12
CA SER A 133 1.55 -5.00 -0.12
C SER A 133 0.86 -5.19 1.22
N PHE A 134 -0.29 -4.54 1.42
CA PHE A 134 -1.14 -4.71 2.59
C PHE A 134 -2.29 -5.62 2.18
N HIS A 135 -2.55 -6.66 2.98
CA HIS A 135 -3.62 -7.62 2.70
C HIS A 135 -4.66 -7.52 3.81
N GLY A 136 -5.92 -7.35 3.42
CA GLY A 136 -7.07 -7.42 4.31
C GLY A 136 -8.00 -8.53 3.88
N GLU A 137 -8.64 -9.18 4.85
CA GLU A 137 -9.86 -9.93 4.56
C GLU A 137 -10.98 -8.91 4.37
N GLY A 138 -11.65 -8.99 3.22
CA GLY A 138 -12.96 -8.38 3.03
C GLY A 138 -13.95 -8.96 4.04
N GLN A 139 -15.15 -8.41 4.07
CA GLN A 139 -16.16 -8.64 5.12
C GLN A 139 -16.78 -10.07 5.06
N GLY A 140 -15.98 -11.12 5.21
CA GLY A 140 -16.39 -12.52 5.05
C GLY A 140 -16.41 -13.28 6.38
N GLY A 141 -17.56 -13.41 7.04
CA GLY A 141 -17.66 -14.09 8.34
C GLY A 141 -17.57 -15.61 8.23
N GLY A 142 -16.45 -16.24 8.62
CA GLY A 142 -16.45 -17.72 8.60
C GLY A 142 -15.32 -18.53 9.24
N LEU A 143 -14.10 -18.00 9.47
CA LEU A 143 -12.98 -18.83 9.96
C LEU A 143 -12.60 -18.57 11.42
N ILE A 144 -12.29 -19.64 12.17
CA ILE A 144 -12.07 -19.65 13.63
C ILE A 144 -10.64 -19.21 14.02
N LEU A 145 -9.73 -19.11 13.04
CA LEU A 145 -8.38 -18.57 13.21
C LEU A 145 -8.30 -17.24 12.49
N ARG A 146 -9.08 -16.23 12.88
CA ARG A 146 -8.97 -14.89 12.27
C ARG A 146 -7.74 -14.23 12.89
N PRO A 147 -6.62 -14.08 12.16
CA PRO A 147 -5.68 -13.05 12.53
C PRO A 147 -6.45 -11.73 12.70
N ASP A 148 -5.99 -10.85 13.59
CA ASP A 148 -6.57 -9.52 13.80
C ASP A 148 -6.51 -8.72 12.47
N LEU A 149 -7.54 -8.95 11.65
CA LEU A 149 -7.77 -8.45 10.30
C LEU A 149 -9.00 -7.55 10.28
N GLU A 150 -9.42 -7.05 11.44
CA GLU A 150 -10.47 -6.05 11.54
C GLU A 150 -10.03 -4.78 10.80
N GLY A 151 -10.47 -4.61 9.54
CA GLY A 151 -10.67 -3.37 8.76
C GLY A 151 -9.58 -2.29 8.71
N GLN A 152 -8.46 -2.45 9.42
CA GLN A 152 -7.44 -1.42 9.63
C GLN A 152 -6.39 -1.45 8.53
N GLN A 153 -6.38 -2.48 7.68
CA GLN A 153 -5.34 -2.67 6.66
C GLN A 153 -5.31 -1.52 5.66
N GLU A 154 -6.48 -1.09 5.22
CA GLU A 154 -6.62 0.08 4.37
C GLU A 154 -6.20 1.38 5.09
N GLN A 155 -6.54 1.53 6.37
CA GLN A 155 -6.13 2.72 7.12
C GLN A 155 -4.61 2.76 7.32
N LEU A 156 -4.00 1.59 7.57
CA LEU A 156 -2.55 1.44 7.73
C LEU A 156 -1.82 1.69 6.41
N SER A 157 -2.30 1.14 5.29
CA SER A 157 -1.74 1.38 3.97
C SER A 157 -1.84 2.86 3.60
N ARG A 158 -2.99 3.50 3.83
CA ARG A 158 -3.20 4.94 3.62
C ARG A 158 -2.23 5.77 4.44
N ARG A 159 -2.14 5.53 5.76
CA ARG A 159 -1.22 6.26 6.64
C ARG A 159 0.23 6.09 6.21
N TYR A 160 0.61 4.89 5.80
CA TYR A 160 1.96 4.61 5.28
C TYR A 160 2.24 5.44 4.01
N VAL A 161 1.31 5.47 3.06
CA VAL A 161 1.50 6.18 1.80
C VAL A 161 1.45 7.70 1.97
N GLU A 162 0.57 8.22 2.82
CA GLU A 162 0.54 9.64 3.19
C GLU A 162 1.88 10.07 3.78
N ARG A 163 2.43 9.25 4.70
CA ARG A 163 3.73 9.53 5.29
C ARG A 163 4.87 9.45 4.28
N LEU A 164 4.82 8.46 3.38
CA LEU A 164 5.77 8.33 2.29
C LEU A 164 5.75 9.56 1.37
N ARG A 165 4.54 10.05 1.03
CA ARG A 165 4.32 11.26 0.24
C ARG A 165 4.95 12.50 0.88
N GLU A 166 4.69 12.71 2.18
CA GLU A 166 5.26 13.83 2.94
C GLU A 166 6.80 13.81 2.98
N LEU A 167 7.39 12.62 3.15
CA LEU A 167 8.84 12.48 3.25
C LEU A 167 9.54 12.66 1.91
N LEU A 168 8.97 12.10 0.84
CA LEU A 168 9.55 12.16 -0.50
C LEU A 168 9.28 13.50 -1.21
N GLY A 169 8.17 14.17 -0.89
CA GLY A 169 7.74 15.38 -1.58
C GLY A 169 7.26 15.14 -3.02
N VAL A 170 6.83 13.92 -3.33
CA VAL A 170 6.33 13.52 -4.66
C VAL A 170 4.84 13.19 -4.60
N GLY A 171 4.12 13.36 -5.72
CA GLY A 171 2.69 13.06 -5.80
C GLY A 171 2.37 11.58 -6.04
N PHE A 172 1.07 11.28 -6.08
CA PHE A 172 0.53 10.01 -6.58
C PHE A 172 0.55 9.98 -8.10
N GLY A 173 0.88 8.82 -8.67
CA GLY A 173 1.20 8.72 -10.07
C GLY A 173 0.13 8.28 -11.03
N ASN A 174 -0.76 7.44 -10.55
CA ASN A 174 -1.92 7.02 -11.33
C ASN A 174 -3.08 7.89 -10.84
N GLU A 175 -3.89 8.41 -11.75
CA GLU A 175 -5.28 8.66 -11.37
C GLU A 175 -5.83 7.29 -10.99
N LEU A 176 -6.07 7.10 -9.69
CA LEU A 176 -6.73 5.91 -9.15
C LEU A 176 -7.84 5.51 -10.10
N GLU A 177 -7.81 4.28 -10.60
CA GLU A 177 -8.88 3.81 -11.47
C GLU A 177 -10.22 4.04 -10.77
N GLN A 178 -11.20 4.57 -11.52
CA GLN A 178 -12.46 4.96 -10.92
C GLN A 178 -13.23 3.70 -10.53
N LEU A 179 -13.10 3.30 -9.27
CA LEU A 179 -13.82 2.17 -8.70
C LEU A 179 -15.28 2.59 -8.47
N SER A 180 -16.20 1.79 -9.01
CA SER A 180 -17.62 1.87 -8.66
C SER A 180 -17.90 1.03 -7.41
N ASP A 181 -18.89 1.45 -6.62
CA ASP A 181 -19.43 0.60 -5.55
C ASP A 181 -20.34 -0.51 -6.10
N ASP A 182 -20.85 -1.38 -5.22
CA ASP A 182 -21.73 -2.50 -5.58
C ASP A 182 -23.04 -2.02 -6.26
N ALA A 183 -23.39 -0.74 -6.09
CA ALA A 183 -24.53 -0.10 -6.74
C ALA A 183 -24.15 0.58 -8.08
N GLY A 184 -22.93 0.39 -8.57
CA GLY A 184 -22.41 0.97 -9.80
C GLY A 184 -21.96 2.44 -9.67
N ARG A 185 -22.05 3.04 -8.49
CA ARG A 185 -21.81 4.47 -8.29
C ARG A 185 -20.33 4.79 -8.27
N ALA A 186 -19.95 5.74 -9.11
CA ALA A 186 -18.58 6.24 -9.19
C ALA A 186 -18.42 7.46 -8.28
N TRP A 187 -17.31 7.52 -7.54
CA TRP A 187 -17.01 8.63 -6.64
C TRP A 187 -15.88 9.50 -7.21
N SER A 188 -16.00 10.82 -7.08
CA SER A 188 -14.97 11.79 -7.44
C SER A 188 -14.87 12.89 -6.40
N CYS A 189 -13.70 13.51 -6.29
CA CYS A 189 -13.53 14.66 -5.42
C CYS A 189 -14.18 15.92 -5.99
N SER A 190 -15.00 16.62 -5.21
CA SER A 190 -15.57 17.91 -5.62
C SER A 190 -14.54 19.04 -5.71
N GLY A 191 -13.39 18.91 -5.03
CA GLY A 191 -12.32 19.89 -5.08
C GLY A 191 -11.38 19.74 -6.29
N CYS A 192 -10.99 18.52 -6.66
CA CYS A 192 -9.99 18.30 -7.72
C CYS A 192 -10.48 17.42 -8.88
N GLY A 193 -11.74 16.99 -8.89
CA GLY A 193 -12.34 16.16 -9.94
C GLY A 193 -11.82 14.72 -10.03
N ARG A 194 -10.76 14.37 -9.30
CA ARG A 194 -10.12 13.05 -9.40
C ARG A 194 -11.00 11.95 -8.79
N PRO A 195 -10.94 10.73 -9.35
CA PRO A 195 -11.64 9.56 -8.82
C PRO A 195 -11.25 9.26 -7.37
N GLY A 196 -12.24 8.82 -6.60
CA GLY A 196 -12.12 8.42 -5.20
C GLY A 196 -12.47 6.95 -4.97
N PRO A 197 -12.24 6.42 -3.76
CA PRO A 197 -12.70 5.09 -3.38
C PRO A 197 -14.23 5.01 -3.42
N PRO A 198 -14.81 3.81 -3.53
CA PRO A 198 -16.25 3.58 -3.67
C PRO A 198 -17.01 3.75 -2.34
N ARG A 199 -16.75 4.86 -1.63
CA ARG A 199 -17.38 5.21 -0.35
C ARG A 199 -17.21 6.69 -0.03
N ALA A 200 -18.12 7.21 0.79
CA ALA A 200 -18.02 8.58 1.31
C ALA A 200 -16.70 8.80 2.08
N GLY A 201 -16.10 9.98 1.88
CA GLY A 201 -14.85 10.32 2.55
C GLY A 201 -14.18 11.57 1.99
N ARG A 202 -12.86 11.66 2.21
CA ARG A 202 -12.01 12.72 1.67
C ARG A 202 -11.13 12.19 0.54
N CYS A 203 -10.84 13.06 -0.41
CA CYS A 203 -10.00 12.83 -1.56
C CYS A 203 -8.54 12.61 -1.19
N TYR A 204 -7.93 11.59 -1.79
CA TYR A 204 -6.52 11.25 -1.59
C TYR A 204 -5.53 12.33 -2.04
N TYR A 205 -5.93 13.13 -3.02
CA TYR A 205 -5.03 14.09 -3.66
C TYR A 205 -5.07 15.44 -2.94
N CYS A 206 -6.26 16.03 -2.80
CA CYS A 206 -6.43 17.38 -2.26
C CYS A 206 -7.11 17.44 -0.88
N GLY A 207 -7.60 16.32 -0.34
CA GLY A 207 -8.35 16.31 0.92
C GLY A 207 -9.79 16.83 0.85
N GLY A 208 -10.27 17.25 -0.33
CA GLY A 208 -11.65 17.68 -0.55
C GLY A 208 -12.66 16.54 -0.38
N GLN A 209 -13.95 16.87 -0.26
CA GLN A 209 -15.00 15.87 -0.04
C GLN A 209 -15.22 15.04 -1.31
N LEU A 210 -15.56 13.76 -1.14
CA LEU A 210 -15.92 12.87 -2.24
C LEU A 210 -17.43 12.89 -2.45
N GLU A 211 -17.83 13.01 -3.71
CA GLU A 211 -19.21 13.05 -4.17
C GLU A 211 -19.44 12.00 -5.25
N ILE A 212 -20.69 11.55 -5.38
CA ILE A 212 -21.08 10.57 -6.39
C ILE A 212 -21.20 11.31 -7.74
N THR A 213 -20.34 10.96 -8.69
CA THR A 213 -20.28 11.61 -10.02
C THR A 213 -21.18 10.95 -11.04
N LYS A 214 -21.47 9.65 -10.87
CA LYS A 214 -22.24 8.87 -11.82
C LYS A 214 -23.06 7.83 -11.07
N SER A 215 -24.38 7.90 -11.23
CA SER A 215 -25.39 6.94 -10.75
C SER A 215 -25.86 6.05 -11.87
#